data_AF-A0A7X3IA43-F1
#
_entry.id   AF-A0A7X3IA43-F1
#
_cell.length_a   1.000
_cell.length_b   1.000
_cell.length_c   1.000
_cell.angle_alpha   90.00
_cell.angle_beta   90.00
_cell.angle_gamma   90.00
#
_symmetry.space_group_name_H-M   'P 1'
#
loop_
_entity.id
_entity.type
_entity.pdbx_description
1 polymer ?
#
loop_
_entity_poly.entity_id
_entity_poly.type
_entity_poly.pdbx_seq_one_letter_code
_entity_poly.pdbx_strand_id
1 'polypeptide(L)'
;MAFIFQPQNIVANPDVLFFKADTFEHREKLKTIFPYVLDAVTAKVLMARHDLDRAMRTLRRKQSELRAVEGATGAWQAEAQAWLREAVELGLLPPGPPLPTDWPRILGLLRRVGTSSAPPRPGMAGMDATLSRLERLRREETASASRLAEHRLRLKEITRLTESSALYADALFMQRERLELSRWLRARLVDEPSTTLAAAGAGGREQIVMLCNALDGIEIQLGVLVAEVCRHTSL
;
A
#
# COMPACT_ATOMS: atom_id res chain seq x y z
N MET A 1 -1.53 2.43 39.88
CA MET A 1 -1.26 1.32 40.82
C MET A 1 -1.72 -0.07 40.34
N ALA A 2 -2.45 -0.23 39.23
CA ALA A 2 -2.96 -1.54 38.79
C ALA A 2 -1.88 -2.52 38.24
N PHE A 3 -0.70 -2.03 37.79
CA PHE A 3 0.36 -2.87 37.23
C PHE A 3 1.29 -3.51 38.27
N ILE A 4 1.23 -3.05 39.52
CA ILE A 4 2.13 -3.46 40.62
C ILE A 4 1.55 -4.65 41.39
N PHE A 5 0.24 -4.93 41.25
CA PHE A 5 -0.42 -6.05 41.91
C PHE A 5 -0.66 -7.18 40.91
N GLN A 6 0.16 -8.23 41.01
CA GLN A 6 -0.06 -9.49 40.30
C GLN A 6 -0.48 -10.58 41.31
N PRO A 7 -1.64 -11.25 41.12
CA PRO A 7 -2.03 -12.37 41.97
C PRO A 7 -1.12 -13.58 41.73
N GLN A 8 -1.00 -14.46 42.73
CA GLN A 8 -0.03 -15.57 42.75
C GLN A 8 -0.18 -16.52 41.55
N ASN A 9 -1.40 -16.70 41.04
CA ASN A 9 -1.68 -17.52 39.87
C ASN A 9 -1.12 -16.96 38.55
N ILE A 10 -0.87 -15.66 38.46
CA ILE A 10 -0.24 -15.03 37.28
C ILE A 10 1.28 -15.10 37.40
N VAL A 11 1.83 -14.86 38.59
CA VAL A 11 3.28 -14.95 38.85
C VAL A 11 3.82 -16.36 38.60
N ALA A 12 3.00 -17.39 38.84
CA ALA A 12 3.35 -18.79 38.61
C ALA A 12 3.18 -19.25 37.14
N ASN A 13 2.63 -18.42 36.26
CA ASN A 13 2.34 -18.78 34.87
C ASN A 13 3.42 -18.19 33.91
N PRO A 14 4.19 -19.04 33.19
CA PRO A 14 5.23 -18.55 32.27
C PRO A 14 4.67 -17.85 31.02
N ASP A 15 3.39 -18.06 30.69
CA ASP A 15 2.80 -17.58 29.44
C ASP A 15 2.15 -16.18 29.55
N VAL A 16 1.97 -15.65 30.77
CA VAL A 16 1.23 -14.40 31.01
C VAL A 16 1.93 -13.53 32.06
N LEU A 17 2.41 -12.36 31.65
CA LEU A 17 3.14 -11.42 32.52
C LEU A 17 2.27 -10.42 33.27
N PHE A 18 1.05 -10.13 32.77
CA PHE A 18 0.15 -9.13 33.36
C PHE A 18 -1.24 -9.72 33.57
N PHE A 19 -1.87 -9.33 34.68
CA PHE A 19 -3.23 -9.71 35.03
C PHE A 19 -4.20 -9.55 33.85
N LYS A 20 -4.87 -10.66 33.49
CA LYS A 20 -5.85 -10.77 32.38
C LYS A 20 -5.32 -10.50 30.96
N ALA A 21 -4.00 -10.46 30.74
CA ALA A 21 -3.41 -10.28 29.41
C ALA A 21 -3.50 -11.53 28.50
N ASP A 22 -4.05 -12.62 29.02
CA ASP A 22 -4.51 -13.79 28.26
C ASP A 22 -5.65 -13.42 27.30
N THR A 23 -6.56 -12.55 27.72
CA THR A 23 -7.66 -12.05 26.87
C THR A 23 -7.20 -10.98 25.88
N PHE A 24 -7.72 -11.06 24.65
CA PHE A 24 -7.37 -10.13 23.57
C PHE A 24 -7.69 -8.65 23.93
N GLU A 25 -8.85 -8.39 24.53
CA GLU A 25 -9.26 -7.03 24.89
C GLU A 25 -8.30 -6.36 25.87
N HIS A 26 -7.90 -7.06 26.94
CA HIS A 26 -6.98 -6.52 27.93
C HIS A 26 -5.57 -6.38 27.34
N ARG A 27 -5.15 -7.33 26.50
CA ARG A 27 -3.86 -7.26 25.79
C ARG A 27 -3.75 -6.02 24.90
N GLU A 28 -4.78 -5.69 24.12
CA GLU A 28 -4.78 -4.51 23.25
C GLU A 28 -4.83 -3.19 24.03
N LYS A 29 -5.61 -3.13 25.12
CA LYS A 29 -5.61 -1.97 26.03
C LYS A 29 -4.22 -1.78 26.66
N LEU A 30 -3.59 -2.89 27.06
CA LEU A 30 -2.27 -2.87 27.66
C LEU A 30 -1.24 -2.38 26.65
N LYS A 31 -1.18 -2.92 25.42
CA LYS A 31 -0.30 -2.42 24.35
C LYS A 31 -0.43 -0.91 24.11
N THR A 32 -1.64 -0.37 24.21
CA THR A 32 -1.91 1.05 23.99
C THR A 32 -1.36 1.93 25.11
N ILE A 33 -1.49 1.51 26.37
CA ILE A 33 -1.14 2.30 27.56
C ILE A 33 0.28 2.00 28.06
N PHE A 34 0.85 0.84 27.75
CA PHE A 34 2.15 0.39 28.26
C PHE A 34 3.30 1.37 27.98
N PRO A 35 3.43 1.96 26.78
CA PRO A 35 4.48 2.95 26.52
C PRO A 35 4.36 4.21 27.39
N TYR A 36 3.15 4.57 27.82
CA TYR A 36 2.93 5.67 28.75
C TYR A 36 3.32 5.28 30.19
N VAL A 37 3.03 4.05 30.60
CA VAL A 37 3.40 3.53 31.94
C VAL A 37 4.91 3.43 32.12
N LEU A 38 5.65 3.16 31.03
CA LEU A 38 7.11 3.11 31.00
C LEU A 38 7.76 4.49 30.79
N ASP A 39 7.00 5.59 30.79
CA ASP A 39 7.45 6.95 30.46
C ASP A 39 8.15 7.10 29.10
N ALA A 40 8.02 6.12 28.21
CA ALA A 40 8.53 6.17 26.84
C ALA A 40 7.71 7.14 25.95
N VAL A 41 6.47 7.46 26.35
CA VAL A 41 5.57 8.37 25.65
C VAL A 41 4.86 9.28 26.66
N THR A 42 4.77 10.57 26.39
CA THR A 42 4.04 11.54 27.25
C THR A 42 2.52 11.42 27.06
N ALA A 43 1.74 11.72 28.10
CA ALA A 43 0.27 11.81 28.04
C ALA A 43 -0.25 12.67 26.87
N LYS A 44 0.42 13.79 26.56
CA LYS A 44 0.07 14.66 25.41
C LYS A 44 0.14 13.91 24.07
N VAL A 45 1.18 13.10 23.87
CA VAL A 45 1.38 12.32 22.64
C VAL A 45 0.38 11.19 22.54
N LEU A 46 0.09 10.51 23.66
CA LEU A 46 -0.94 9.47 23.71
C LEU A 46 -2.33 10.02 23.34
N MET A 47 -2.68 11.18 23.90
CA MET A 47 -3.96 11.83 23.61
C MET A 47 -4.04 12.30 22.15
N ALA A 48 -2.98 12.92 21.62
CA ALA A 48 -2.91 13.32 20.22
C ALA A 48 -3.06 12.14 19.24
N ARG A 49 -2.44 10.99 19.53
CA ARG A 49 -2.62 9.75 18.75
C ARG A 49 -4.06 9.26 18.78
N HIS A 50 -4.67 9.24 19.96
CA HIS A 50 -6.06 8.83 20.09
C HIS A 50 -7.01 9.75 19.31
N ASP A 51 -6.79 11.06 19.37
CA ASP A 51 -7.56 12.05 18.62
C ASP A 51 -7.37 11.90 17.11
N LEU A 52 -6.14 11.66 16.66
CA LEU A 52 -5.84 11.33 15.27
C LEU A 52 -6.61 10.10 14.81
N ASP A 53 -6.56 9.00 15.56
CA ASP A 53 -7.27 7.76 15.21
C ASP A 53 -8.79 7.95 15.16
N ARG A 54 -9.33 8.77 16.07
CA ARG A 54 -10.76 9.12 16.07
C ARG A 54 -11.13 9.96 14.85
N ALA A 55 -10.33 10.96 14.51
CA ALA A 55 -10.54 11.81 13.34
C ALA A 55 -10.42 10.99 12.04
N MET A 56 -9.42 10.12 11.93
CA MET A 56 -9.23 9.22 10.79
C MET A 56 -10.41 8.26 10.61
N ARG A 57 -10.92 7.67 11.70
CA ARG A 57 -12.12 6.82 11.65
C ARG A 57 -13.35 7.60 11.15
N THR A 58 -13.53 8.82 11.64
CA THR A 58 -14.63 9.69 11.23
C THR A 58 -14.52 10.07 9.75
N LEU A 59 -13.31 10.42 9.30
CA LEU A 59 -13.02 10.75 7.90
C LEU A 59 -13.33 9.56 6.99
N ARG A 60 -12.82 8.36 7.31
CA ARG A 60 -13.07 7.13 6.54
C ARG A 60 -14.57 6.84 6.43
N ARG A 61 -15.31 6.98 7.52
CA ARG A 61 -16.78 6.81 7.52
C ARG A 61 -17.46 7.82 6.59
N LYS A 62 -17.13 9.11 6.72
CA LYS A 62 -17.74 10.18 5.90
C LYS A 62 -17.40 10.05 4.42
N GLN A 63 -16.17 9.66 4.09
CA GLN A 63 -15.76 9.36 2.73
C GLN A 63 -16.53 8.16 2.16
N SER A 64 -16.76 7.11 2.96
CA SER A 64 -17.57 5.96 2.54
C SER A 64 -19.03 6.36 2.30
N GLU A 65 -19.62 7.16 3.19
CA GLU A 65 -20.99 7.68 3.04
C GLU A 65 -21.12 8.52 1.77
N LEU A 66 -20.18 9.43 1.53
CA LEU A 66 -20.15 10.26 0.32
C LEU A 66 -20.06 9.40 -0.95
N ARG A 67 -19.12 8.45 -1.00
CA ARG A 67 -18.96 7.54 -2.14
C ARG A 67 -20.22 6.71 -2.41
N ALA A 68 -20.93 6.29 -1.37
CA ALA A 68 -22.18 5.55 -1.53
C ALA A 68 -23.28 6.42 -2.17
N VAL A 69 -23.41 7.69 -1.73
CA VAL A 69 -24.37 8.64 -2.30
C VAL A 69 -24.01 9.03 -3.73
N GLU A 70 -22.74 9.31 -4.00
CA GLU A 70 -22.23 9.61 -5.34
C GLU A 70 -22.43 8.42 -6.29
N GLY A 71 -22.16 7.20 -5.82
CA GLY A 71 -22.39 5.97 -6.57
C GLY A 71 -23.86 5.75 -6.93
N ALA A 72 -24.77 5.93 -5.96
CA ALA A 72 -26.22 5.84 -6.20
C ALA A 72 -26.70 6.90 -7.20
N THR A 73 -26.23 8.14 -7.05
CA THR A 73 -26.57 9.25 -7.95
C THR A 73 -26.05 9.01 -9.36
N GLY A 74 -24.80 8.54 -9.48
CA GLY A 74 -24.19 8.20 -10.76
C GLY A 74 -24.91 7.06 -11.48
N ALA A 75 -25.36 6.03 -10.74
CA ALA A 75 -26.16 4.95 -11.30
C ALA A 75 -27.48 5.46 -11.88
N TRP A 76 -28.20 6.32 -11.15
CA TRP A 76 -29.45 6.92 -11.64
C TRP A 76 -29.23 7.85 -12.83
N GLN A 77 -28.14 8.61 -12.86
CA GLN A 77 -27.78 9.42 -14.01
C GLN A 77 -27.49 8.58 -15.25
N ALA A 78 -26.78 7.46 -15.09
CA ALA A 78 -26.50 6.54 -16.19
C ALA A 78 -27.76 5.89 -16.75
N GLU A 79 -28.68 5.47 -15.88
CA GLU A 79 -29.97 4.89 -16.26
C GLU A 79 -30.87 5.90 -16.98
N ALA A 80 -30.98 7.12 -16.46
CA ALA A 80 -31.72 8.20 -17.11
C ALA A 80 -31.16 8.54 -18.49
N GLN A 81 -29.83 8.51 -18.66
CA GLN A 81 -29.19 8.67 -19.96
C GLN A 81 -29.43 7.47 -20.89
N ALA A 82 -29.64 6.26 -20.36
CA ALA A 82 -30.01 5.09 -21.16
C ALA A 82 -31.44 5.26 -21.70
N TRP A 83 -32.40 5.66 -20.87
CA TRP A 83 -33.77 5.94 -21.31
C TRP A 83 -33.83 7.06 -22.35
N LEU A 84 -33.02 8.11 -22.22
CA LEU A 84 -32.96 9.15 -23.25
C LEU A 84 -32.41 8.64 -24.58
N ARG A 85 -31.47 7.69 -24.55
CA ARG A 85 -30.95 7.05 -25.78
C ARG A 85 -32.01 6.18 -26.43
N GLU A 86 -32.71 5.39 -25.64
CA GLU A 86 -33.84 4.59 -26.11
C GLU A 86 -34.95 5.48 -26.71
N ALA A 87 -35.22 6.64 -26.11
CA ALA A 87 -36.14 7.62 -26.68
C ALA A 87 -35.68 8.17 -28.05
N VAL A 88 -34.37 8.30 -28.29
CA VAL A 88 -33.82 8.67 -29.62
C VAL A 88 -33.98 7.52 -30.61
N GLU A 89 -33.71 6.28 -30.20
CA GLU A 89 -33.89 5.08 -31.05
C GLU A 89 -35.34 4.90 -31.50
N LEU A 90 -36.28 5.10 -30.57
CA LEU A 90 -37.72 5.02 -30.81
C LEU A 90 -38.28 6.25 -31.58
N GLY A 91 -37.43 7.23 -31.89
CA GLY A 91 -37.81 8.46 -32.59
C GLY A 91 -38.70 9.41 -31.78
N LEU A 92 -38.75 9.24 -30.45
CA LEU A 92 -39.44 10.16 -29.52
C LEU A 92 -38.63 11.44 -29.28
N LEU A 93 -37.32 11.39 -29.52
CA LEU A 93 -36.41 12.52 -29.47
C LEU A 93 -35.61 12.58 -30.79
N PRO A 94 -35.38 13.77 -31.37
CA PRO A 94 -34.60 13.86 -32.60
C PRO A 94 -33.16 13.36 -32.39
N PRO A 95 -32.57 12.65 -33.37
CA PRO A 95 -31.15 12.35 -33.39
C PRO A 95 -30.41 13.69 -33.58
N GLY A 96 -30.00 14.27 -32.45
CA GLY A 96 -29.48 15.64 -32.37
C GLY A 96 -28.22 15.73 -31.48
N PRO A 97 -27.90 16.92 -30.94
CA PRO A 97 -26.66 17.16 -30.21
C PRO A 97 -26.43 16.16 -29.06
N PRO A 98 -25.18 16.02 -28.57
CA PRO A 98 -24.87 15.08 -27.50
C PRO A 98 -25.82 15.28 -26.32
N LEU A 99 -26.36 14.16 -25.84
CA LEU A 99 -27.24 14.14 -24.68
C LEU A 99 -26.58 14.88 -23.51
N PRO A 100 -27.32 15.77 -22.82
CA PRO A 100 -26.76 16.55 -21.74
C PRO A 100 -26.33 15.63 -20.59
N THR A 101 -25.21 15.97 -19.97
CA THR A 101 -24.73 15.35 -18.72
C THR A 101 -25.34 16.00 -17.48
N ASP A 102 -25.91 17.20 -17.63
CA ASP A 102 -26.51 17.97 -16.54
C ASP A 102 -27.83 17.34 -16.08
N TRP A 103 -27.91 16.93 -14.81
CA TRP A 103 -29.09 16.28 -14.25
C TRP A 103 -30.42 17.03 -14.46
N PRO A 104 -30.50 18.37 -14.26
CA PRO A 104 -31.74 19.10 -14.49
C PRO A 104 -32.20 19.04 -15.96
N ARG A 105 -31.26 19.01 -16.91
CA ARG A 105 -31.55 18.91 -18.34
C ARG A 105 -32.01 17.51 -18.73
N ILE A 106 -31.37 16.48 -18.17
CA ILE A 106 -31.80 15.07 -18.34
C ILE A 106 -33.26 14.90 -17.89
N LEU A 107 -33.60 15.38 -16.69
CA LEU A 107 -34.98 15.31 -16.17
C LEU A 107 -35.96 16.12 -17.02
N GLY A 108 -35.54 17.29 -17.51
CA GLY A 108 -36.37 18.11 -18.41
C GLY A 108 -36.72 17.38 -19.71
N LEU A 109 -35.77 16.66 -20.30
CA LEU A 109 -35.99 15.84 -21.49
C LEU A 109 -36.88 14.63 -21.19
N LEU A 110 -36.63 13.90 -20.10
CA LEU A 110 -37.44 12.74 -19.72
C LEU A 110 -38.90 13.13 -19.43
N ARG A 111 -39.13 14.27 -18.76
CA ARG A 111 -40.48 14.80 -18.56
C ARG A 111 -41.17 15.11 -19.89
N ARG A 112 -40.46 15.76 -20.82
CA ARG A 112 -40.99 16.04 -22.17
C ARG A 112 -41.41 14.77 -22.90
N VAL A 113 -40.56 13.73 -22.85
CA VAL A 113 -40.87 12.41 -23.44
C VAL A 113 -42.09 11.80 -22.76
N GLY A 114 -42.17 11.81 -21.42
CA GLY A 114 -43.32 11.26 -20.69
C GLY A 114 -44.64 12.02 -20.89
N THR A 115 -44.59 13.32 -21.22
CA THR A 115 -45.79 14.13 -21.55
C THR A 115 -46.17 14.07 -23.02
N SER A 116 -45.28 13.58 -23.89
CA SER A 116 -45.55 13.48 -25.33
C SER A 116 -46.46 12.30 -25.60
N SER A 117 -47.63 12.55 -26.19
CA SER A 117 -48.55 11.49 -26.64
C SER A 117 -48.23 10.98 -28.05
N ALA A 118 -47.12 11.42 -28.66
CA ALA A 118 -46.76 11.01 -30.01
C ALA A 118 -46.40 9.51 -30.05
N PRO A 119 -46.92 8.74 -31.02
CA PRO A 119 -46.54 7.34 -31.15
C PRO A 119 -45.05 7.23 -31.49
N PRO A 120 -44.32 6.26 -30.90
CA PRO A 120 -42.92 6.02 -31.24
C PRO A 120 -42.82 5.65 -32.73
N ARG A 121 -41.97 6.37 -33.45
CA ARG A 121 -41.71 6.18 -34.88
C ARG A 121 -40.20 6.03 -35.06
N PRO A 122 -39.65 4.81 -34.94
CA PRO A 122 -38.23 4.58 -35.15
C PRO A 122 -37.86 5.00 -36.58
N GLY A 123 -36.93 5.96 -36.69
CA GLY A 123 -36.41 6.45 -37.97
C GLY A 123 -35.02 5.89 -38.26
N MET A 124 -34.67 5.72 -39.53
CA MET A 124 -33.31 5.30 -39.95
C MET A 124 -32.23 6.19 -39.34
N ALA A 125 -32.47 7.50 -39.23
CA ALA A 125 -31.54 8.44 -38.60
C ALA A 125 -31.25 8.14 -37.10
N GLY A 126 -32.22 7.59 -36.37
CA GLY A 126 -32.02 7.15 -34.98
C GLY A 126 -31.12 5.92 -34.89
N MET A 127 -31.33 4.95 -35.78
CA MET A 127 -30.52 3.74 -35.87
C MET A 127 -29.08 4.03 -36.34
N ASP A 128 -28.89 4.91 -37.32
CA ASP A 128 -27.56 5.32 -37.79
C ASP A 128 -26.78 6.06 -36.68
N ALA A 129 -27.48 6.88 -35.88
CA ALA A 129 -26.87 7.56 -34.74
C ALA A 129 -26.40 6.58 -33.65
N THR A 130 -27.12 5.48 -33.43
CA THR A 130 -26.74 4.49 -32.41
C THR A 130 -25.63 3.57 -32.90
N LEU A 131 -25.65 3.16 -34.18
CA LEU A 131 -24.57 2.39 -34.81
C LEU A 131 -23.26 3.18 -34.84
N SER A 132 -23.27 4.43 -35.32
CA SER A 132 -22.08 5.28 -35.34
C SER A 132 -21.52 5.52 -33.93
N ARG A 133 -22.39 5.67 -32.93
CA ARG A 133 -21.96 5.78 -31.52
C ARG A 133 -21.37 4.47 -30.99
N LEU A 134 -21.95 3.32 -31.34
CA LEU A 134 -21.45 2.02 -30.94
C LEU A 134 -20.04 1.78 -31.50
N GLU A 135 -19.81 2.09 -32.77
CA GLU A 135 -18.47 2.02 -33.36
C GLU A 135 -17.48 2.92 -32.62
N ARG A 136 -17.89 4.14 -32.29
CA ARG A 136 -17.07 5.09 -31.55
C ARG A 136 -16.72 4.58 -30.14
N LEU A 137 -17.71 4.05 -29.42
CA LEU A 137 -17.51 3.44 -28.09
C LEU A 137 -16.58 2.23 -28.16
N ARG A 138 -16.71 1.38 -29.19
CA ARG A 138 -15.81 0.25 -29.41
C ARG A 138 -14.36 0.71 -29.62
N ARG A 139 -14.13 1.79 -30.36
CA ARG A 139 -12.79 2.38 -30.53
C ARG A 139 -12.24 2.95 -29.21
N GLU A 140 -13.08 3.59 -28.40
CA GLU A 140 -12.70 4.10 -27.08
C GLU A 140 -12.38 2.96 -26.09
N GLU A 141 -13.17 1.89 -26.13
CA GLU A 141 -12.98 0.67 -25.33
C GLU A 141 -11.65 0.01 -25.68
N THR A 142 -11.36 -0.23 -26.97
CA THR A 142 -10.10 -0.85 -27.39
C THR A 142 -8.90 0.01 -27.04
N ALA A 143 -8.96 1.33 -27.25
CA ALA A 143 -7.89 2.25 -26.86
C ALA A 143 -7.64 2.25 -25.33
N SER A 144 -8.69 2.15 -24.53
CA SER A 144 -8.58 2.11 -23.06
C SER A 144 -8.06 0.76 -22.56
N ALA A 145 -8.48 -0.34 -23.20
CA ALA A 145 -7.96 -1.68 -22.91
C ALA A 145 -6.45 -1.78 -23.20
N SER A 146 -5.99 -1.22 -24.32
CA SER A 146 -4.56 -1.18 -24.67
C SER A 146 -3.74 -0.39 -23.65
N ARG A 147 -4.23 0.79 -23.23
CA ARG A 147 -3.58 1.59 -22.17
C ARG A 147 -3.52 0.84 -20.83
N LEU A 148 -4.59 0.14 -20.47
CA LEU A 148 -4.61 -0.67 -19.25
C LEU A 148 -3.59 -1.82 -19.32
N ALA A 149 -3.46 -2.49 -20.47
CA ALA A 149 -2.47 -3.54 -20.67
C ALA A 149 -1.04 -3.01 -20.54
N GLU A 150 -0.76 -1.85 -21.13
CA GLU A 150 0.54 -1.16 -21.00
C GLU A 150 0.85 -0.81 -19.55
N HIS A 151 -0.09 -0.20 -18.82
CA HIS A 151 0.11 0.14 -17.42
C HIS A 151 0.31 -1.08 -16.53
N ARG A 152 -0.39 -2.19 -16.78
CA ARG A 152 -0.18 -3.45 -16.07
C ARG A 152 1.21 -4.04 -16.31
N LEU A 153 1.70 -3.96 -17.55
CA LEU A 153 3.04 -4.42 -17.88
C LEU A 153 4.09 -3.58 -17.13
N ARG A 154 3.99 -2.24 -17.20
CA ARG A 154 4.90 -1.33 -16.48
C ARG A 154 4.87 -1.56 -14.97
N LEU A 155 3.68 -1.77 -14.39
CA LEU A 155 3.56 -2.07 -12.96
C LEU A 155 4.29 -3.38 -12.61
N LYS A 156 4.15 -4.42 -13.43
CA LYS A 156 4.85 -5.69 -13.24
C LYS A 156 6.37 -5.53 -13.35
N GLU A 157 6.85 -4.72 -14.27
CA GLU A 157 8.28 -4.40 -14.42
C GLU A 157 8.82 -3.67 -13.19
N ILE A 158 8.13 -2.63 -12.72
CA ILE A 158 8.51 -1.89 -11.51
C ILE A 158 8.51 -2.82 -10.29
N THR A 159 7.47 -3.64 -10.14
CA THR A 159 7.37 -4.59 -9.03
C THR A 159 8.54 -5.59 -9.05
N ARG A 160 8.87 -6.12 -10.24
CA ARG A 160 10.02 -7.01 -10.42
C ARG A 160 11.34 -6.31 -10.09
N LEU A 161 11.50 -5.04 -10.49
CA LEU A 161 12.69 -4.25 -10.16
C LEU A 161 12.80 -4.04 -8.65
N THR A 162 11.72 -3.68 -7.97
CA THR A 162 11.71 -3.50 -6.52
C THR A 162 12.03 -4.80 -5.77
N GLU A 163 11.46 -5.92 -6.21
CA GLU A 163 11.77 -7.24 -5.64
C GLU A 163 13.24 -7.60 -5.86
N SER A 164 13.78 -7.39 -7.07
CA SER A 164 15.18 -7.67 -7.36
C SER A 164 16.14 -6.78 -6.56
N SER A 165 15.77 -5.51 -6.32
CA SER A 165 16.54 -4.60 -5.49
C SER A 165 16.53 -4.99 -4.02
N ALA A 166 15.40 -5.51 -3.52
CA ALA A 166 15.31 -6.02 -2.15
C ALA A 166 16.18 -7.27 -1.97
N LEU A 167 16.09 -8.22 -2.89
CA LEU A 167 16.94 -9.42 -2.87
C LEU A 167 18.43 -9.08 -2.95
N TYR A 168 18.79 -8.05 -3.73
CA TYR A 168 20.17 -7.58 -3.81
C TYR A 168 20.63 -6.92 -2.49
N ALA A 169 19.78 -6.09 -1.87
CA ALA A 169 20.06 -5.50 -0.57
C ALA A 169 20.28 -6.57 0.51
N ASP A 170 19.43 -7.60 0.55
CA ASP A 170 19.56 -8.73 1.47
C ASP A 170 20.88 -9.50 1.25
N ALA A 171 21.26 -9.73 -0.01
CA ALA A 171 22.52 -10.38 -0.34
C ALA A 171 23.74 -9.56 0.12
N LEU A 172 23.71 -8.24 -0.07
CA LEU A 172 24.76 -7.34 0.43
C LEU A 172 24.83 -7.33 1.96
N PHE A 173 23.68 -7.34 2.64
CA PHE A 173 23.64 -7.42 4.10
C PHE A 173 24.28 -8.71 4.62
N MET A 174 23.95 -9.86 4.03
CA MET A 174 24.55 -11.15 4.37
C MET A 174 26.07 -11.18 4.10
N GLN A 175 26.54 -10.55 3.01
CA GLN A 175 27.97 -10.41 2.76
C GLN A 175 28.67 -9.57 3.82
N ARG A 176 28.04 -8.47 4.25
CA ARG A 176 28.56 -7.62 5.33
C ARG A 176 28.64 -8.37 6.66
N GLU A 177 27.59 -9.09 7.05
CA GLU A 177 27.60 -9.93 8.26
C GLU A 177 28.71 -10.97 8.23
N ARG A 178 28.94 -11.61 7.08
CA ARG A 178 30.06 -12.57 6.91
C ARG A 178 31.42 -11.91 7.08
N LEU A 179 31.56 -10.62 6.74
CA LEU A 179 32.80 -9.88 6.95
C LEU A 179 33.00 -9.49 8.41
N GLU A 180 31.95 -9.39 9.24
CA GLU A 180 32.13 -9.18 10.69
C GLU A 180 32.93 -10.30 11.37
N LEU A 181 33.00 -11.49 10.76
CA LEU A 181 33.90 -12.57 11.18
C LEU A 181 35.36 -12.14 11.20
N SER A 182 35.82 -11.27 10.28
CA SER A 182 37.21 -10.76 10.29
C SER A 182 37.48 -9.91 11.53
N ARG A 183 36.50 -9.09 11.95
CA ARG A 183 36.58 -8.26 13.16
C ARG A 183 36.61 -9.11 14.42
N TRP A 184 35.78 -10.15 14.47
CA TRP A 184 35.82 -11.14 15.54
C TRP A 184 37.19 -11.83 15.62
N LEU A 185 37.73 -12.26 14.47
CA LEU A 185 39.01 -12.97 14.39
C LEU A 185 40.17 -12.06 14.80
N ARG A 186 40.13 -10.78 14.42
CA ARG A 186 41.07 -9.75 14.88
C ARG A 186 40.99 -9.54 16.40
N ALA A 187 39.80 -9.43 16.98
CA ALA A 187 39.64 -9.30 18.44
C ALA A 187 40.19 -10.51 19.18
N ARG A 188 39.92 -11.73 18.69
CA ARG A 188 40.42 -12.99 19.25
C ARG A 188 41.95 -13.09 19.24
N LEU A 189 42.61 -12.59 18.19
CA LEU A 189 44.07 -12.53 18.07
C LEU A 189 44.74 -11.53 19.03
N VAL A 190 43.99 -10.54 19.51
CA VAL A 190 44.45 -9.57 20.51
C VAL A 190 44.31 -10.17 21.91
N ASP A 191 43.19 -10.85 22.19
CA ASP A 191 42.91 -11.43 23.52
C ASP A 191 43.70 -12.71 23.82
N GLU A 192 43.93 -13.59 22.83
CA GLU A 192 44.72 -14.82 22.98
C GLU A 192 45.90 -14.85 21.98
N PRO A 193 47.09 -14.37 22.37
CA PRO A 193 48.27 -14.32 21.50
C PRO A 193 48.82 -15.71 21.13
N SER A 194 48.38 -16.76 21.83
CA SER A 194 48.76 -18.17 21.64
C SER A 194 47.60 -19.01 21.10
N THR A 195 46.77 -18.43 20.23
CA THR A 195 45.74 -19.18 19.50
C THR A 195 46.39 -20.19 18.56
N THR A 196 45.87 -21.43 18.51
CA THR A 196 46.38 -22.52 17.65
C THR A 196 46.46 -22.11 16.17
N LEU A 197 45.63 -21.17 15.73
CA LEU A 197 45.66 -20.57 14.39
C LEU A 197 46.93 -19.75 14.11
N ALA A 198 47.42 -18.99 15.09
CA ALA A 198 48.65 -18.21 14.95
C ALA A 198 49.91 -19.09 15.05
N ALA A 199 49.80 -20.26 15.67
CA ALA A 199 50.87 -21.24 15.84
C ALA A 199 51.03 -22.20 14.64
N ALA A 200 50.12 -22.17 13.66
CA ALA A 200 50.06 -23.12 12.55
C ALA A 200 51.17 -22.96 11.48
N GLY A 201 52.04 -21.93 11.57
CA GLY A 201 53.18 -21.76 10.68
C GLY A 201 54.00 -20.50 10.97
N ALA A 202 55.26 -20.48 10.53
CA ALA A 202 56.12 -19.31 10.61
C ALA A 202 55.50 -18.14 9.82
N GLY A 203 55.03 -17.10 10.53
CA GLY A 203 54.37 -15.93 9.93
C GLY A 203 52.85 -16.00 9.83
N GLY A 204 52.19 -17.03 10.38
CA GLY A 204 50.72 -17.18 10.32
C GLY A 204 49.95 -15.98 10.88
N ARG A 205 50.45 -15.36 11.96
CA ARG A 205 49.86 -14.14 12.55
C ARG A 205 49.87 -12.95 11.58
N GLU A 206 50.96 -12.76 10.85
CA GLU A 206 51.13 -11.66 9.89
C GLU A 206 50.20 -11.82 8.69
N GLN A 207 50.05 -13.05 8.21
CA GLN A 207 49.11 -13.40 7.13
C GLN A 207 47.66 -13.20 7.53
N ILE A 208 47.28 -13.56 8.77
CA ILE A 208 45.91 -13.34 9.25
C ILE A 208 45.62 -11.85 9.42
N VAL A 209 46.58 -11.05 9.90
CA VAL A 209 46.44 -9.58 9.98
C VAL A 209 46.31 -8.97 8.58
N MET A 210 47.09 -9.44 7.59
CA MET A 210 46.97 -9.01 6.20
C MET A 210 45.59 -9.35 5.63
N LEU A 211 45.08 -10.56 5.89
CA LEU A 211 43.73 -10.98 5.50
C LEU A 211 42.65 -10.09 6.14
N CYS A 212 42.75 -9.81 7.44
CA CYS A 212 41.80 -8.93 8.13
C CYS A 212 41.80 -7.51 7.54
N ASN A 213 42.98 -6.96 7.22
CA ASN A 213 43.08 -5.64 6.59
C ASN A 213 42.46 -5.63 5.17
N ALA A 214 42.64 -6.71 4.40
CA ALA A 214 42.02 -6.83 3.08
C ALA A 214 40.48 -6.94 3.18
N LEU A 215 39.97 -7.68 4.16
CA LEU A 215 38.54 -7.84 4.40
C LEU A 215 37.88 -6.55 4.92
N ASP A 216 38.57 -5.78 5.77
CA ASP A 216 38.07 -4.46 6.24
C ASP A 216 37.92 -3.47 5.07
N GLY A 217 38.83 -3.52 4.08
CA GLY A 217 38.72 -2.71 2.86
C GLY A 217 37.47 -3.04 2.03
N ILE A 218 37.11 -4.32 1.95
CA ILE A 218 35.90 -4.80 1.26
C ILE A 218 34.64 -4.42 2.05
N GLU A 219 34.68 -4.47 3.39
CA GLU A 219 33.56 -4.06 4.26
C GLU A 219 33.18 -2.60 4.05
N ILE A 220 34.16 -1.70 3.93
CA ILE A 220 33.93 -0.27 3.68
C ILE A 220 33.26 -0.06 2.31
N GLN A 221 33.72 -0.75 1.27
CA GLN A 221 33.13 -0.66 -0.08
C GLN A 221 31.68 -1.16 -0.10
N LEU A 222 31.39 -2.28 0.55
CA LEU A 222 30.03 -2.81 0.67
C LEU A 222 29.14 -1.90 1.52
N GLY A 223 29.66 -1.26 2.56
CA GLY A 223 28.93 -0.29 3.38
C GLY A 223 28.42 0.91 2.59
N VAL A 224 29.22 1.41 1.64
CA VAL A 224 28.82 2.50 0.73
C VAL A 224 27.70 2.05 -0.21
N LEU A 225 27.84 0.85 -0.80
CA LEU A 225 26.84 0.28 -1.71
C LEU A 225 25.50 0.01 -1.01
N VAL A 226 25.50 -0.52 0.21
CA VAL A 226 24.28 -0.74 1.02
C VAL A 226 23.60 0.60 1.31
N ALA A 227 24.36 1.64 1.67
CA ALA A 227 23.79 2.97 1.94
C ALA A 227 23.18 3.62 0.68
N GLU A 228 23.72 3.36 -0.51
CA GLU A 228 23.13 3.79 -1.78
C GLU A 228 21.84 3.02 -2.09
N VAL A 229 21.84 1.70 -1.99
CA VAL A 229 20.65 0.87 -2.26
C VAL A 229 19.52 1.20 -1.29
N CYS A 230 19.80 1.34 0.02
CA CYS A 230 18.79 1.71 1.03
C CYS A 230 18.19 3.11 0.80
N ARG A 231 18.96 4.07 0.25
CA ARG A 231 18.44 5.40 -0.09
C ARG A 231 17.46 5.36 -1.27
N HIS A 232 17.60 4.39 -2.17
CA HIS A 232 16.72 4.25 -3.33
C HIS A 232 15.47 3.40 -3.05
N THR A 233 15.45 2.57 -2.01
CA THR A 233 14.30 1.72 -1.64
C THR A 233 13.37 2.33 -0.59
N SER A 234 13.71 3.48 0.00
CA SER A 234 12.94 4.14 1.07
C SER A 234 12.04 5.30 0.62
N LEU A 235 11.72 5.38 -0.67
CA LEU A 235 10.69 6.24 -1.28
C LEU A 235 9.46 5.41 -1.69
#